data_AF-A0A9X3WPQ6-F1
#
_entry.id   AF-A0A9X3WPQ6-F1
#
_cell.length_a   1.000
_cell.length_b   1.000
_cell.length_c   1.000
_cell.angle_alpha   90.00
_cell.angle_beta   90.00
_cell.angle_gamma   90.00
#
_symmetry.space_group_name_H-M   'P 1'
#
loop_
_entity.id
_entity.type
_entity.pdbx_description
1 polymer ?
#
loop_
_entity_poly.entity_id
_entity_poly.type
_entity_poly.pdbx_seq_one_letter_code
_entity_poly.pdbx_strand_id
1 'polypeptide(L)'
;MRGQTNIILALVFAVFVAIFAVINVDPVQVNYLFGNGEAPLVLVILISVLMGGVITAAVGAVKLIRLQREIKTLTQENKRLKETLEGNPTETDAEDKQKPMENDQAQGDQE
;
A
#
# COMPACT_ATOMS: atom_id res chain seq x y z
N MET A 1 21.79 -10.03 19.02
CA MET A 1 22.98 -9.43 18.37
C MET A 1 22.78 -9.09 16.88
N ARG A 2 21.86 -9.72 16.13
CA ARG A 2 21.70 -9.51 14.67
C ARG A 2 21.32 -8.09 14.21
N GLY A 3 20.57 -7.33 15.01
CA GLY A 3 20.19 -5.95 14.65
C GLY A 3 21.34 -4.95 14.70
N GLN A 4 22.33 -5.17 15.58
CA GLN A 4 23.49 -4.27 15.72
C GLN A 4 24.45 -4.39 14.53
N THR A 5 24.61 -5.59 13.97
CA THR A 5 25.39 -5.80 12.74
C THR A 5 24.87 -4.96 11.58
N ASN A 6 23.55 -4.87 11.40
CA ASN A 6 22.96 -4.06 10.34
C ASN A 6 23.24 -2.57 10.52
N ILE A 7 23.19 -2.07 11.76
CA ILE A 7 23.51 -0.67 12.08
C ILE A 7 24.99 -0.38 11.80
N ILE A 8 25.89 -1.26 12.25
CA ILE A 8 27.34 -1.11 12.01
C ILE A 8 27.63 -1.13 10.51
N LEU A 9 27.02 -2.06 9.77
CA LEU A 9 27.19 -2.16 8.32
C LEU A 9 26.65 -0.92 7.59
N ALA A 10 25.49 -0.40 8.01
CA ALA A 10 24.92 0.82 7.46
C ALA A 10 25.82 2.04 7.72
N LEU A 11 26.44 2.11 8.90
CA LEU A 11 27.36 3.20 9.24
C LEU A 11 28.64 3.13 8.41
N VAL A 12 29.23 1.95 8.26
CA VAL A 12 30.38 1.72 7.37
C VAL A 12 30.02 2.11 5.93
N PHE A 13 28.86 1.70 5.44
CA PHE A 13 28.37 2.06 4.11
C PHE A 13 28.17 3.57 3.96
N ALA A 14 27.60 4.25 4.96
CA ALA A 14 27.43 5.70 4.94
C ALA A 14 28.77 6.44 4.85
N VAL A 15 29.81 5.95 5.55
CA VAL A 15 31.18 6.50 5.44
C VAL A 15 31.72 6.32 4.02
N PHE A 16 31.54 5.16 3.39
CA PHE A 16 31.93 4.96 2.00
C PHE A 16 31.23 5.91 1.04
N VAL A 17 29.91 6.10 1.19
CA VAL A 17 29.14 7.06 0.39
C VAL A 17 29.63 8.50 0.61
N ALA A 18 29.93 8.88 1.85
CA ALA A 18 30.45 10.21 2.17
C ALA A 18 31.82 10.47 1.53
N ILE A 19 32.74 9.50 1.60
CA ILE A 19 34.05 9.59 0.92
C ILE A 19 33.84 9.73 -0.58
N PHE A 20 32.98 8.90 -1.18
CA PHE A 20 32.67 8.97 -2.60
C PHE A 20 32.09 10.34 -2.99
N ALA A 21 31.24 10.92 -2.15
CA ALA A 21 30.64 12.23 -2.39
C ALA A 21 31.67 13.37 -2.37
N VAL A 22 32.64 13.31 -1.44
CA VAL A 22 33.73 14.32 -1.37
C VAL A 22 34.65 14.20 -2.58
N ILE A 23 35.01 12.99 -3.00
CA ILE A 23 35.91 12.77 -4.15
C ILE A 23 35.24 13.22 -5.47
N ASN A 24 33.92 13.09 -5.57
CA ASN A 24 33.14 13.41 -6.78
C ASN A 24 32.29 14.69 -6.58
N VAL A 25 32.81 15.65 -5.82
CA VAL A 25 32.16 16.96 -5.61
C VAL A 25 32.36 17.90 -6.81
N ASP A 26 33.22 17.52 -7.76
CA ASP A 26 33.48 18.31 -8.94
C ASP A 26 32.19 18.55 -9.75
N PRO A 27 31.92 19.82 -10.13
CA PRO A 27 30.71 20.16 -10.85
C PRO A 27 30.73 19.55 -12.25
N VAL A 28 29.68 18.82 -12.59
CA VAL A 28 29.45 18.28 -13.93
C VAL A 28 28.21 18.94 -14.51
N GLN A 29 28.24 19.19 -15.81
CA GLN A 29 27.11 19.79 -16.51
C GLN A 29 25.99 18.76 -16.70
N VAL A 30 24.81 19.09 -16.21
CA VAL A 30 23.62 18.23 -16.25
C VAL A 30 22.55 18.93 -17.07
N ASN A 31 22.02 18.22 -18.06
CA ASN A 31 20.90 18.68 -18.87
C ASN A 31 19.61 18.16 -18.24
N TYR A 32 18.88 19.05 -17.56
CA TYR A 32 17.56 18.76 -17.00
C TYR A 32 16.49 18.96 -18.06
N LEU A 33 15.27 18.48 -17.76
CA LEU A 33 14.14 18.51 -18.69
C LEU A 33 13.75 19.94 -19.14
N PHE A 34 14.08 20.96 -18.34
CA PHE A 34 13.70 22.36 -18.56
C PHE A 34 14.89 23.34 -18.56
N GLY A 35 16.13 22.84 -18.67
CA GLY A 35 17.32 23.69 -18.67
C GLY A 35 18.57 22.91 -18.27
N ASN A 36 19.73 23.56 -18.33
CA ASN A 36 21.02 22.95 -18.00
C ASN A 36 21.62 23.64 -16.77
N GLY A 37 22.35 22.89 -15.95
CA GLY A 37 23.01 23.44 -14.75
C GLY A 37 24.16 22.56 -14.30
N GLU A 38 25.03 23.10 -13.46
CA GLU A 38 26.17 22.36 -12.91
C GLU A 38 25.82 21.83 -11.53
N ALA A 39 26.05 20.53 -11.34
CA ALA A 39 25.87 19.87 -10.06
C ALA A 39 26.90 18.74 -9.90
N PRO A 40 27.32 18.42 -8.67
CA PRO A 40 28.10 17.21 -8.42
C PRO A 40 27.34 15.96 -8.85
N LEU A 41 28.00 15.07 -9.57
CA LEU A 41 27.38 13.86 -10.12
C LEU A 41 26.75 12.97 -9.03
N VAL A 42 27.40 12.90 -7.87
CA VAL A 42 26.90 12.12 -6.72
C VAL A 42 25.51 12.58 -6.25
N LEU A 43 25.22 13.89 -6.29
CA LEU A 43 23.94 14.44 -5.86
C LEU A 43 22.82 13.98 -6.80
N VAL A 44 23.09 13.98 -8.11
CA VAL A 44 22.16 13.51 -9.13
C VAL A 44 21.84 12.02 -8.95
N ILE A 45 22.86 11.20 -8.69
CA ILE A 45 22.70 9.76 -8.42
C ILE A 45 21.88 9.54 -7.15
N LEU A 46 22.19 10.22 -6.06
CA LEU A 46 21.47 10.07 -4.79
C LEU A 46 19.99 10.43 -4.93
N ILE A 47 19.67 11.53 -5.60
CA ILE A 47 18.27 11.92 -5.88
C ILE A 47 17.58 10.88 -6.75
N SER A 48 18.26 10.36 -7.77
CA SER A 48 17.70 9.34 -8.67
C SER A 48 17.40 8.03 -7.93
N VAL A 49 18.34 7.56 -7.11
CA VAL A 49 18.17 6.35 -6.28
C VAL A 49 17.05 6.57 -5.25
N LEU A 50 17.00 7.74 -4.60
CA LEU A 50 15.93 8.09 -3.68
C LEU A 50 14.57 8.04 -4.38
N MET A 51 14.46 8.60 -5.58
CA MET A 51 13.22 8.58 -6.36
C MET A 51 12.80 7.15 -6.71
N GLY A 52 13.75 6.30 -7.12
CA GLY A 52 13.50 4.87 -7.33
C GLY A 52 13.02 4.15 -6.06
N GLY A 53 13.60 4.50 -4.90
CA GLY A 53 13.16 4.00 -3.60
C GLY A 53 11.73 4.42 -3.26
N VAL A 54 11.38 5.69 -3.48
CA VAL A 54 10.02 6.21 -3.28
C VAL A 54 9.01 5.48 -4.16
N ILE A 55 9.30 5.31 -5.45
CA ILE A 55 8.44 4.59 -6.39
C ILE A 55 8.25 3.13 -5.93
N THR A 56 9.34 2.46 -5.58
CA THR A 56 9.31 1.06 -5.11
C THR A 56 8.49 0.93 -3.82
N ALA A 57 8.68 1.86 -2.87
CA ALA A 57 7.91 1.90 -1.62
C ALA A 57 6.42 2.13 -1.87
N ALA A 58 6.06 3.03 -2.80
CA ALA A 58 4.67 3.30 -3.16
C ALA A 58 4.00 2.05 -3.77
N VAL A 59 4.66 1.38 -4.72
CA VAL A 59 4.17 0.12 -5.31
C VAL A 59 4.06 -0.97 -4.23
N GLY A 60 5.06 -1.08 -3.36
CA GLY A 60 5.06 -2.00 -2.22
C GLY A 60 3.91 -1.75 -1.25
N ALA A 61 3.59 -0.49 -0.95
CA ALA A 61 2.49 -0.11 -0.08
C ALA A 61 1.12 -0.50 -0.67
N VAL A 62 0.91 -0.27 -1.97
CA VAL A 62 -0.32 -0.71 -2.65
C VAL A 62 -0.48 -2.22 -2.57
N LYS A 63 0.59 -2.97 -2.80
CA LYS A 63 0.60 -4.44 -2.65
C LYS A 63 0.27 -4.84 -1.21
N LEU A 64 0.91 -4.21 -0.23
CA LEU A 64 0.70 -4.51 1.19
C LEU A 64 -0.76 -4.30 1.61
N ILE A 65 -1.40 -3.22 1.15
CA ILE A 65 -2.82 -2.93 1.43
C ILE A 65 -3.73 -4.02 0.83
N ARG A 66 -3.47 -4.44 -0.42
CA ARG A 66 -4.24 -5.53 -1.05
C ARG A 66 -4.10 -6.83 -0.28
N LEU A 67 -2.88 -7.19 0.10
CA LEU A 67 -2.60 -8.38 0.90
C LEU A 67 -3.29 -8.32 2.26
N GLN A 68 -3.29 -7.17 2.94
CA GLN A 68 -3.98 -7.00 4.22
C GLN A 68 -5.50 -7.18 4.09
N ARG A 69 -6.10 -6.69 2.99
CA ARG A 69 -7.53 -6.90 2.72
C ARG A 69 -7.85 -8.38 2.48
N GLU A 70 -7.03 -9.05 1.68
CA GLU A 70 -7.18 -10.48 1.39
C GLU A 70 -7.02 -11.31 2.66
N ILE A 71 -6.02 -11.03 3.50
CA ILE A 71 -5.84 -11.67 4.81
C ILE A 71 -7.11 -11.49 5.65
N LYS A 72 -7.69 -10.29 5.70
CA LYS A 72 -8.92 -10.04 6.48
C LYS A 72 -10.09 -10.87 5.95
N THR A 73 -10.29 -10.91 4.63
CA THR A 73 -11.36 -11.71 4.00
C THR A 73 -11.17 -13.20 4.28
N LEU A 74 -9.97 -13.74 4.03
CA LEU A 74 -9.65 -15.16 4.27
C LEU A 74 -9.77 -15.53 5.75
N THR A 75 -9.44 -14.61 6.66
CA THR A 75 -9.59 -14.83 8.10
C THR A 75 -11.07 -14.87 8.50
N GLN A 76 -11.91 -13.99 7.95
CA GLN A 76 -13.36 -13.99 8.19
C GLN A 76 -14.02 -15.25 7.64
N GLU A 77 -13.65 -15.67 6.43
CA GLU A 77 -14.14 -16.90 5.83
C GLU A 77 -13.73 -18.12 6.65
N ASN A 78 -12.46 -18.22 7.06
CA ASN A 78 -12.00 -19.28 7.96
C ASN A 78 -12.81 -19.34 9.26
N LYS A 79 -13.11 -18.17 9.86
CA LYS A 79 -13.92 -18.09 11.07
C LYS A 79 -15.33 -18.62 10.83
N ARG A 80 -15.99 -18.21 9.74
CA ARG A 80 -17.33 -18.68 9.38
C ARG A 80 -17.39 -20.18 9.10
N LEU A 81 -16.41 -20.72 8.36
CA LEU A 81 -16.35 -22.16 8.11
C LEU A 81 -16.15 -22.95 9.40
N LYS A 82 -15.28 -22.49 10.30
CA LYS A 82 -15.12 -23.12 11.62
C LYS A 82 -16.40 -23.09 12.44
N GLU A 83 -17.09 -21.95 12.50
CA GLU A 83 -18.39 -21.83 13.20
C GLU A 83 -19.46 -22.76 12.60
N THR A 84 -19.44 -22.99 11.28
CA THR A 84 -20.37 -23.91 10.60
C THR A 84 -20.04 -25.38 10.89
N LEU A 85 -18.75 -25.72 10.98
CA LEU A 85 -18.27 -27.10 11.25
C LEU A 85 -18.36 -27.47 12.73
N GLU A 86 -18.25 -26.51 13.64
CA GLU A 86 -18.33 -26.71 15.10
C GLU A 86 -19.77 -26.77 15.63
N GLY A 87 -20.78 -26.63 14.77
CA GLY A 87 -22.15 -27.02 15.06
C GLY A 87 -22.83 -26.18 16.16
N ASN A 88 -23.26 -24.97 15.81
CA ASN A 88 -24.38 -24.35 16.50
C ASN A 88 -25.34 -23.75 15.45
N PRO A 89 -26.41 -24.46 15.06
CA PRO A 89 -27.47 -23.85 14.28
C PRO A 89 -28.26 -22.97 15.23
N THR A 90 -27.75 -21.78 15.54
CA THR A 90 -28.62 -20.77 16.14
C THR A 90 -29.51 -20.28 15.02
N GLU A 91 -30.72 -20.84 15.01
CA GLU A 91 -31.92 -20.24 14.49
C GLU A 91 -31.83 -18.71 14.63
N THR A 92 -31.72 -18.04 13.50
CA THR A 92 -32.32 -16.71 13.36
C THR A 92 -33.17 -16.80 12.12
N ASP A 93 -34.24 -17.58 12.26
CA ASP A 93 -35.48 -17.29 11.58
C ASP A 93 -36.00 -15.95 12.10
N ALA A 94 -36.56 -15.20 11.15
CA ALA A 94 -37.73 -14.34 11.29
C ALA A 94 -37.59 -12.93 11.91
N GLU A 95 -38.10 -11.99 11.09
CA GLU A 95 -38.69 -10.68 11.39
C GLU A 95 -37.74 -9.51 11.67
N ASP A 96 -37.88 -8.30 11.14
CA ASP A 96 -38.76 -7.61 10.18
C ASP A 96 -38.31 -6.15 10.31
N LYS A 97 -38.18 -5.38 9.21
CA LYS A 97 -38.78 -4.03 9.05
C LYS A 97 -38.20 -3.20 7.89
N GLN A 98 -39.16 -2.83 7.03
CA GLN A 98 -39.37 -1.53 6.36
C GLN A 98 -38.83 -1.29 4.95
N LYS A 99 -39.77 -1.31 3.98
CA LYS A 99 -40.29 -0.05 3.41
C LYS A 99 -41.70 -0.20 2.80
N PRO A 100 -42.64 0.71 3.10
CA PRO A 100 -43.91 0.83 2.39
C PRO A 100 -43.79 1.71 1.13
N MET A 101 -44.81 1.60 0.28
CA MET A 101 -45.21 2.46 -0.85
C MET A 101 -44.83 1.93 -2.24
N GLU A 102 -45.82 1.48 -3.01
CA GLU A 102 -46.19 2.17 -4.24
C GLU A 102 -47.68 1.91 -4.59
N ASN A 103 -48.36 2.99 -4.92
CA ASN A 103 -49.77 3.07 -5.29
C ASN A 103 -49.95 2.73 -6.78
N ASP A 104 -51.21 2.57 -7.18
CA ASP A 104 -51.75 2.67 -8.55
C ASP A 104 -51.95 1.34 -9.29
N GLN A 105 -53.20 0.84 -9.22
CA GLN A 105 -53.94 0.55 -10.45
C GLN A 105 -55.43 0.76 -10.22
N ALA A 106 -55.94 1.69 -11.00
CA ALA A 106 -57.33 2.09 -11.11
C ALA A 106 -58.16 1.04 -11.88
N GLN A 107 -59.47 1.19 -11.72
CA GLN A 107 -60.55 0.93 -12.70
C GLN A 107 -61.14 -0.49 -12.87
N GLY A 108 -62.48 -0.47 -12.80
CA GLY A 108 -63.42 -1.29 -13.57
C GLY A 108 -63.88 -2.55 -12.87
N ASP A 109 -65.15 -2.93 -12.80
CA ASP A 109 -66.46 -2.43 -13.23
C ASP A 109 -67.47 -3.26 -12.38
N GLN A 110 -68.62 -2.71 -11.92
CA GLN A 110 -69.96 -3.06 -12.43
C GLN A 110 -70.02 -4.48 -13.06
N GLU A 111 -70.78 -5.47 -12.60
CA GLU A 111 -72.18 -5.55 -12.13
C GLU A 111 -72.37 -6.74 -11.15
#